data_AF-A0A7J9WIV4-F1
#
_entry.id   AF-A0A7J9WIV4-F1
#
_cell.length_a   1.000
_cell.length_b   1.000
_cell.length_c   1.000
_cell.angle_alpha   90.00
_cell.angle_beta   90.00
_cell.angle_gamma   90.00
#
_symmetry.space_group_name_H-M   'P 1'
#
loop_
_entity.id
_entity.type
_entity.pdbx_description
1 polymer ?
#
loop_
_entity_poly.entity_id
_entity_poly.type
_entity_poly.pdbx_seq_one_letter_code
_entity_poly.pdbx_strand_id
1 'polypeptide(L)'
;MTSTDRPQEMSQEELKAYMERLREADPREILAQAFTMLGTGAEVKLGRPDARLLIDAMAALTQVVGGRVSDDLARGMHNGVAQLQMAQVQMEGQAGHPEGGGDEGQSAERAEEAEPSQPGTPPRQGSEAQQESMTDRLWIPGRDPGPPRPRR
;
A
#
# COMPACT_ATOMS: atom_id res chain seq x y z
N MET A 1 -18.14 22.35 -22.26
CA MET A 1 -17.31 23.47 -21.76
C MET A 1 -16.56 22.96 -20.54
N THR A 2 -15.37 22.41 -20.73
CA THR A 2 -14.50 21.95 -19.65
C THR A 2 -13.41 23.00 -19.46
N SER A 3 -13.59 23.89 -18.48
CA SER A 3 -12.55 24.82 -18.09
C SER A 3 -11.37 24.02 -17.52
N THR A 4 -10.28 23.97 -18.28
CA THR A 4 -8.99 23.49 -17.80
C THR A 4 -8.50 24.47 -16.76
N ASP A 5 -8.62 24.10 -15.48
CA ASP A 5 -7.98 24.77 -14.36
C ASP A 5 -6.46 24.67 -14.58
N ARG A 6 -5.83 25.76 -15.03
CA ARG A 6 -4.37 25.81 -15.13
C ARG A 6 -3.83 25.98 -13.72
N PRO A 7 -2.79 25.21 -13.33
CA PRO A 7 -2.11 25.47 -12.07
C PRO A 7 -1.65 26.94 -12.06
N GLN A 8 -2.23 27.74 -11.17
CA GLN A 8 -1.79 29.12 -10.96
C GLN A 8 -0.33 29.08 -10.53
N GLU A 9 0.55 29.62 -11.38
CA GLU A 9 1.93 29.87 -10.99
C GLU A 9 1.91 30.91 -9.86
N MET A 10 2.38 30.55 -8.67
CA MET A 10 2.52 31.50 -7.57
C MET A 10 3.39 32.67 -8.04
N SER A 11 2.95 33.89 -7.76
CA SER A 11 3.73 35.09 -8.07
C SER A 11 5.03 35.09 -7.24
N GLN A 12 6.07 35.78 -7.74
CA GLN A 12 7.34 35.89 -7.01
C GLN A 12 7.19 36.52 -5.61
N GLU A 13 6.24 37.45 -5.46
CA GLU A 13 5.96 38.11 -4.19
C GLU A 13 5.35 37.13 -3.17
N GLU A 14 4.41 36.28 -3.62
CA GLU A 14 3.82 35.23 -2.79
C GLU A 14 4.85 34.16 -2.39
N LEU A 15 5.73 33.77 -3.30
CA LEU A 15 6.81 32.82 -2.99
C LEU A 15 7.75 33.39 -1.93
N LYS A 16 8.14 34.67 -2.04
CA LYS A 16 8.99 35.32 -1.05
C LYS A 16 8.31 35.40 0.31
N ALA A 17 7.04 35.78 0.34
CA ALA A 17 6.25 35.82 1.58
C ALA A 17 6.10 34.43 2.21
N TYR A 18 5.89 33.39 1.40
CA TYR A 18 5.82 32.01 1.86
C TYR A 18 7.16 31.55 2.48
N MET A 19 8.29 31.88 1.84
CA MET A 19 9.62 31.53 2.35
C MET A 19 9.94 32.23 3.67
N GLU A 20 9.55 33.50 3.85
CA GLU A 20 9.72 34.18 5.15
C GLU A 20 8.88 33.51 6.24
N ARG A 21 7.62 33.15 5.95
CA ARG A 21 6.79 32.39 6.91
C ARG A 21 7.44 31.05 7.27
N LEU A 22 8.03 30.35 6.29
CA LEU A 22 8.68 29.07 6.53
C LEU A 22 9.95 29.20 7.39
N ARG A 23 10.67 30.33 7.30
CA ARG A 23 11.83 30.61 8.18
C ARG A 23 11.42 30.86 9.63
N GLU A 24 10.25 31.44 9.84
CA GLU A 24 9.73 31.77 11.18
C GLU A 24 8.95 30.62 11.82
N ALA A 25 8.51 29.64 11.03
CA ALA A 25 7.69 28.52 11.48
C ALA A 25 8.42 27.60 12.45
N ASP A 26 7.67 27.01 13.39
CA ASP A 26 8.19 25.98 14.28
C ASP A 26 8.56 24.73 13.44
N PRO A 27 9.81 24.25 13.50
CA PRO A 27 10.20 23.01 12.83
C PRO A 27 9.28 21.83 13.14
N ARG A 28 8.68 21.77 14.34
CA ARG A 28 7.72 20.72 14.72
C ARG A 28 6.46 20.75 13.86
N GLU A 29 5.95 21.94 13.56
CA GLU A 29 4.77 22.11 12.70
C GLU A 29 5.08 21.70 11.27
N ILE A 30 6.26 22.09 10.75
CA ILE A 30 6.72 21.69 9.41
C ILE A 30 6.80 20.16 9.31
N LEU A 31 7.35 19.50 10.32
CA LEU A 31 7.49 18.04 10.34
C LEU A 31 6.13 17.35 10.47
N ALA A 32 5.21 17.88 11.26
CA ALA A 32 3.84 17.37 11.36
C ALA A 32 3.08 17.52 10.03
N GLN A 33 3.24 18.64 9.33
CA GLN A 33 2.65 18.87 8.02
C GLN A 33 3.25 17.92 6.96
N ALA A 34 4.57 17.77 6.95
CA ALA A 34 5.25 16.82 6.07
C ALA A 34 4.78 15.37 6.33
N PHE A 35 4.66 14.98 7.60
CA PHE A 35 4.15 13.67 7.99
C PHE A 35 2.72 13.45 7.48
N THR A 36 1.85 14.45 7.61
CA THR A 36 0.46 14.39 7.11
C THR A 36 0.43 14.24 5.59
N MET A 37 1.22 15.04 4.88
CA MET A 37 1.29 15.01 3.41
C MET A 37 1.79 13.65 2.89
N LEU A 38 2.83 13.10 3.52
CA LEU A 38 3.31 11.76 3.20
C LEU A 38 2.26 10.69 3.49
N GLY A 39 1.53 10.83 4.61
CA GLY A 39 0.44 9.93 4.99
C GLY A 39 -0.68 9.91 3.96
N THR A 40 -1.20 11.08 3.57
CA THR A 40 -2.21 11.18 2.51
C THR A 40 -1.71 10.60 1.19
N GLY A 41 -0.45 10.87 0.83
CA GLY A 41 0.17 10.27 -0.36
C GLY A 41 0.26 8.75 -0.28
N ALA A 42 0.59 8.19 0.89
CA ALA A 42 0.65 6.76 1.11
C ALA A 42 -0.73 6.11 1.01
N GLU A 43 -1.75 6.69 1.64
CA GLU A 43 -3.14 6.21 1.61
C GLU A 43 -3.67 6.08 0.18
N VAL A 44 -3.46 7.12 -0.65
CA VAL A 44 -3.91 7.14 -2.04
C VAL A 44 -3.17 6.10 -2.91
N LYS A 45 -1.98 5.67 -2.48
CA LYS A 45 -1.13 4.74 -3.22
C LYS A 45 -1.10 3.33 -2.64
N LEU A 46 -1.93 3.02 -1.63
CA LEU A 46 -1.93 1.70 -0.97
C LEU A 46 -2.05 0.54 -1.99
N GLY A 47 -1.30 -0.52 -1.73
CA GLY A 47 -1.18 -1.69 -2.62
C GLY A 47 -0.19 -1.50 -3.77
N ARG A 48 0.38 -0.29 -3.96
CA ARG A 48 1.42 -0.01 -4.96
C ARG A 48 2.81 0.06 -4.30
N PRO A 49 3.90 -0.20 -5.04
CA PRO A 49 5.27 -0.05 -4.53
C PRO A 49 5.56 1.35 -3.97
N ASP A 50 5.01 2.39 -4.59
CA ASP A 50 5.17 3.78 -4.17
C ASP A 50 4.66 4.05 -2.73
N ALA A 51 3.59 3.38 -2.29
CA ALA A 51 3.10 3.55 -0.92
C ALA A 51 4.11 3.06 0.11
N ARG A 52 4.81 1.95 -0.16
CA ARG A 52 5.87 1.46 0.73
C ARG A 52 6.96 2.51 0.94
N LEU A 53 7.40 3.17 -0.13
CA LEU A 53 8.41 4.23 -0.05
C LEU A 53 7.95 5.40 0.83
N LEU A 54 6.69 5.83 0.69
CA LEU A 54 6.14 6.92 1.49
C LEU A 54 6.00 6.53 2.97
N ILE A 55 5.54 5.30 3.24
CA ILE A 55 5.42 4.74 4.58
C ILE A 55 6.80 4.61 5.25
N ASP A 56 7.82 4.16 4.51
CA ASP A 56 9.19 4.05 5.00
C ASP A 56 9.79 5.43 5.30
N ALA A 57 9.52 6.44 4.46
CA ALA A 57 9.93 7.82 4.73
C ALA A 57 9.27 8.37 6.01
N MET A 58 7.98 8.08 6.23
CA MET A 58 7.29 8.43 7.47
C MET A 58 7.91 7.72 8.68
N ALA A 59 8.22 6.41 8.55
CA ALA A 59 8.87 5.65 9.61
C ALA A 59 10.25 6.23 9.96
N ALA A 60 11.07 6.54 8.96
CA ALA A 60 12.37 7.20 9.16
C ALA A 60 12.22 8.56 9.85
N LEU A 61 11.22 9.34 9.44
CA LEU A 61 10.90 10.61 10.10
C LEU A 61 10.60 10.38 11.58
N THR A 62 9.70 9.45 11.94
CA THR A 62 9.35 9.18 13.36
C THR A 62 10.56 8.82 14.22
N GLN A 63 11.52 8.06 13.69
CA GLN A 63 12.73 7.69 14.41
C GLN A 63 13.62 8.89 14.73
N VAL A 64 13.70 9.86 13.80
CA VAL A 64 14.53 11.07 13.97
C VAL A 64 13.87 12.07 14.92
N VAL A 65 12.53 12.22 14.87
CA VAL A 65 11.82 13.21 15.70
C VAL A 65 11.37 12.71 17.07
N GLY A 66 11.31 11.39 17.32
CA GLY A 66 10.68 10.83 18.53
C GLY A 66 11.16 11.43 19.85
N GLY A 67 12.43 11.79 19.98
CA GLY A 67 12.97 12.44 21.20
C GLY A 67 12.93 13.97 21.20
N ARG A 68 12.39 14.60 20.16
CA ARG A 68 12.39 16.07 19.94
C ARG A 68 10.98 16.66 19.87
N VAL A 69 9.95 15.83 19.79
CA VAL A 69 8.54 16.21 19.81
C VAL A 69 7.87 15.79 21.10
N SER A 70 6.61 16.16 21.33
CA SER A 70 5.85 15.65 22.46
C SER A 70 5.60 14.15 22.33
N ASP A 71 5.52 13.44 23.46
CA ASP A 71 5.22 12.00 23.47
C ASP A 71 3.91 11.67 22.76
N ASP A 72 2.90 12.52 22.89
CA ASP A 72 1.61 12.33 22.22
C ASP A 72 1.72 12.43 20.70
N LEU A 73 2.50 13.40 20.20
CA LEU A 73 2.75 13.52 18.76
C LEU A 73 3.58 12.34 18.25
N ALA A 74 4.64 11.94 18.98
CA ALA A 74 5.44 10.78 18.63
C ALA A 74 4.59 9.50 18.55
N ARG A 75 3.73 9.26 19.55
CA ARG A 75 2.80 8.13 19.56
C ARG A 75 1.81 8.19 18.40
N GLY A 76 1.24 9.36 18.13
CA GLY A 76 0.34 9.56 16.99
C GLY A 76 1.01 9.20 15.66
N MET A 77 2.24 9.68 15.46
CA MET A 77 3.02 9.37 14.26
C MET A 77 3.35 7.87 14.16
N HIS A 78 3.80 7.24 15.25
CA HIS A 78 4.07 5.80 15.26
C HIS A 78 2.82 4.96 14.96
N ASN A 79 1.68 5.31 15.56
CA ASN A 79 0.42 4.63 15.32
C ASN A 79 -0.05 4.81 13.86
N GLY A 80 0.14 5.99 13.28
CA GLY A 80 -0.18 6.25 11.87
C GLY A 80 0.64 5.39 10.92
N VAL A 81 1.96 5.31 11.13
CA VAL A 81 2.85 4.45 10.33
C VAL A 81 2.43 2.98 10.46
N ALA A 82 2.19 2.49 11.68
CA ALA A 82 1.79 1.10 11.90
C ALA A 82 0.47 0.75 11.18
N GLN A 83 -0.51 1.66 11.20
CA GLN A 83 -1.78 1.48 10.50
C GLN A 83 -1.58 1.40 8.98
N LEU A 84 -0.77 2.29 8.40
CA LEU A 84 -0.50 2.28 6.96
C LEU A 84 0.28 1.03 6.53
N GLN A 85 1.24 0.57 7.34
CA GLN A 85 1.95 -0.69 7.08
C GLN A 85 1.00 -1.88 7.05
N MET A 86 0.09 -1.98 8.03
CA MET A 86 -0.93 -3.04 8.03
C MET A 86 -1.87 -2.93 6.83
N ALA A 87 -2.30 -1.73 6.46
CA ALA A 87 -3.15 -1.51 5.30
C ALA A 87 -2.45 -1.91 4.00
N GLN A 88 -1.17 -1.57 3.84
CA GLN A 88 -0.38 -1.94 2.68
C GLN A 88 -0.30 -3.47 2.50
N VAL A 89 0.02 -4.19 3.57
CA VAL A 89 0.12 -5.66 3.53
C VAL A 89 -1.23 -6.30 3.21
N GLN A 90 -2.33 -5.77 3.74
CA GLN A 90 -3.68 -6.25 3.42
C GLN A 90 -4.02 -6.09 1.93
N MET A 91 -3.75 -4.91 1.37
CA MET A 91 -4.02 -4.61 -0.04
C MET A 91 -3.16 -5.46 -0.97
N GLU A 92 -1.90 -5.71 -0.62
CA GLU A 92 -1.02 -6.59 -1.39
C GLU A 92 -1.45 -8.05 -1.31
N GLY A 93 -1.96 -8.50 -0.16
CA GLY A 93 -2.54 -9.84 -0.01
C GLY A 93 -3.78 -10.06 -0.87
N GLN A 94 -4.58 -9.00 -1.10
CA GLN A 94 -5.73 -9.03 -2.01
C GLN A 94 -5.30 -8.99 -3.49
N ALA A 95 -4.27 -8.22 -3.84
CA ALA A 95 -3.71 -8.18 -5.19
C ALA A 95 -2.92 -9.46 -5.56
N GLY A 96 -2.53 -10.27 -4.57
CA GLY A 96 -1.87 -11.56 -4.76
C GLY A 96 -2.78 -12.71 -5.20
N HIS A 97 -4.08 -12.48 -5.37
CA HIS A 97 -4.94 -13.40 -6.13
C HIS A 97 -4.78 -13.09 -7.62
N PRO A 98 -4.27 -14.04 -8.43
CA PRO A 98 -4.01 -13.81 -9.84
C PRO A 98 -5.32 -13.86 -10.64
N GLU A 99 -6.11 -12.80 -10.55
CA GLU A 99 -6.99 -12.40 -11.64
C GLU A 99 -6.63 -10.95 -12.00
N GLY A 100 -5.75 -10.80 -12.99
CA GLY A 100 -5.49 -9.49 -13.61
C GLY A 100 -4.13 -8.87 -13.32
N GLY A 101 -3.05 -9.59 -13.68
CA GLY A 101 -1.79 -8.93 -14.00
C GLY A 101 -1.93 -8.18 -15.34
N GLY A 102 -1.59 -6.90 -15.37
CA GLY A 102 -1.57 -6.10 -16.58
C GLY A 102 -1.35 -4.63 -16.27
N ASP A 103 -0.09 -4.26 -16.03
CA ASP A 103 0.39 -2.92 -16.33
C ASP A 103 0.31 -2.70 -17.86
N GLU A 104 0.34 -1.44 -18.26
CA GLU A 104 0.39 -0.91 -19.64
C GLU A 104 -0.96 -0.58 -20.32
N GLY A 105 -1.13 0.72 -20.56
CA GLY A 105 -2.24 1.26 -21.34
C GLY A 105 -2.18 0.93 -22.83
N GLN A 106 -3.28 1.29 -23.51
CA GLN A 106 -3.53 1.18 -24.95
C GLN A 106 -3.94 -0.23 -25.42
N SER A 107 -5.24 -0.45 -25.50
CA SER A 107 -5.87 -0.89 -26.75
C SER A 107 -7.36 -0.58 -26.68
N ALA A 108 -7.74 0.44 -27.42
CA ALA A 108 -9.10 0.61 -27.88
C ALA A 108 -9.47 -0.59 -28.77
N GLU A 109 -10.74 -0.94 -28.68
CA GLU A 109 -11.51 -1.73 -29.65
C GLU A 109 -11.24 -3.22 -29.77
N ARG A 110 -12.36 -3.92 -29.98
CA ARG A 110 -12.55 -5.30 -30.45
C ARG A 110 -12.55 -6.35 -29.33
N ALA A 111 -13.58 -7.15 -29.12
CA ALA A 111 -14.78 -7.38 -29.91
C ALA A 111 -15.79 -8.19 -29.07
N GLU A 112 -17.05 -8.11 -29.49
CA GLU A 112 -18.03 -9.20 -29.43
C GLU A 112 -18.66 -9.46 -28.05
N GLU A 113 -19.60 -8.55 -27.77
CA GLU A 113 -20.94 -8.82 -27.25
C GLU A 113 -21.49 -10.19 -27.72
N ALA A 114 -21.27 -11.22 -26.91
CA ALA A 114 -21.96 -12.50 -27.01
C ALA A 114 -23.19 -12.48 -26.07
N GLU A 115 -24.37 -12.53 -26.69
CA GLU A 115 -25.67 -12.59 -26.03
C GLU A 115 -25.83 -13.79 -25.05
N PRO A 116 -26.78 -13.68 -24.09
CA PRO A 116 -26.92 -14.62 -22.98
C PRO A 116 -27.73 -15.87 -23.39
N SER A 117 -27.15 -17.06 -23.22
CA SER A 117 -27.88 -18.34 -23.35
C SER A 117 -28.03 -19.04 -22.00
N GLN A 118 -29.25 -18.89 -21.46
CA GLN A 118 -30.09 -19.74 -20.59
C GLN A 118 -29.50 -20.72 -19.53
N PRO A 119 -30.23 -20.91 -18.40
CA PRO A 119 -29.88 -21.81 -17.31
C PRO A 119 -30.42 -23.24 -17.52
N GLY A 120 -29.69 -24.27 -17.08
CA GLY A 120 -30.23 -25.64 -17.07
C GLY A 120 -29.32 -26.77 -16.63
N THR A 121 -29.40 -27.10 -15.34
CA THR A 121 -29.27 -28.44 -14.69
C THR A 121 -27.88 -29.13 -14.56
N PRO A 122 -27.60 -29.80 -13.42
CA PRO A 122 -26.25 -30.21 -12.99
C PRO A 122 -25.93 -31.69 -13.29
N PRO A 123 -24.65 -32.10 -13.25
CA PRO A 123 -24.29 -33.49 -13.00
C PRO A 123 -23.92 -33.73 -11.52
N ARG A 124 -24.28 -34.94 -11.09
CA ARG A 124 -24.13 -35.56 -9.77
C ARG A 124 -22.68 -35.75 -9.31
N GLN A 125 -22.52 -35.64 -7.99
CA GLN A 125 -21.67 -36.40 -7.05
C GLN A 125 -20.52 -37.23 -7.62
N GLY A 126 -19.32 -36.90 -7.16
CA GLY A 126 -18.16 -37.80 -7.11
C GLY A 126 -16.99 -37.14 -6.38
N SER A 127 -16.63 -37.71 -5.22
CA SER A 127 -15.33 -37.63 -4.55
C SER A 127 -15.06 -36.42 -3.63
N GLU A 128 -15.48 -36.60 -2.37
CA GLU A 128 -14.71 -36.18 -1.19
C GLU A 128 -13.29 -36.82 -1.21
N ALA A 129 -12.36 -36.19 -0.49
CA ALA A 129 -10.92 -36.51 -0.37
C ALA A 129 -9.98 -35.84 -1.40
N GLN A 130 -9.96 -34.51 -1.40
CA GLN A 130 -8.77 -33.76 -1.82
C GLN A 130 -8.67 -32.38 -1.15
N GLN A 131 -8.84 -32.33 0.18
CA GLN A 131 -8.65 -31.10 0.97
C GLN A 131 -7.65 -31.24 2.14
N GLU A 132 -7.01 -32.40 2.30
CA GLU A 132 -5.97 -32.63 3.32
C GLU A 132 -4.65 -33.00 2.62
N SER A 133 -3.83 -32.01 2.23
CA SER A 133 -2.37 -32.17 1.97
C SER A 133 -1.67 -30.94 1.39
N MET A 134 -2.30 -29.77 1.30
CA MET A 134 -1.59 -28.55 0.87
C MET A 134 -1.08 -27.66 2.03
N THR A 135 -1.48 -27.92 3.28
CA THR A 135 -0.98 -27.22 4.47
C THR A 135 0.25 -27.87 5.11
N ASP A 136 0.68 -29.05 4.62
CA ASP A 136 1.68 -29.89 5.28
C ASP A 136 3.12 -29.72 4.75
N ARG A 137 3.51 -28.48 4.43
CA ARG A 137 4.88 -28.16 4.00
C ARG A 137 5.46 -26.85 4.54
N LEU A 138 4.89 -26.28 5.61
CA LEU A 138 5.62 -25.27 6.39
C LEU A 138 6.50 -25.99 7.42
N TRP A 139 7.75 -26.27 7.06
CA TRP A 139 8.73 -26.76 8.01
C TRP A 139 8.99 -25.69 9.08
N ILE A 140 8.70 -26.02 10.35
CA ILE A 140 8.95 -25.15 11.51
C ILE A 140 10.25 -25.64 12.19
N PRO A 141 11.31 -24.81 12.24
CA PRO A 141 12.55 -25.17 12.93
C PRO A 141 12.28 -25.50 14.41
N GLY A 142 12.63 -26.71 14.83
CA GLY A 142 12.52 -27.17 16.23
C GLY A 142 11.30 -28.03 16.56
N ARG A 143 10.37 -28.24 15.61
CA ARG A 143 9.19 -29.12 15.82
C ARG A 143 9.25 -30.43 15.02
N ASP A 144 9.83 -30.40 13.82
CA ASP A 144 9.91 -31.59 12.96
C ASP A 144 11.32 -32.17 12.84
N PRO A 145 11.49 -33.50 12.91
CA PRO A 145 12.76 -34.15 12.58
C PRO A 145 13.07 -33.88 11.11
N GLY A 146 14.13 -33.10 10.86
CA GLY A 146 14.52 -32.67 9.52
C GLY A 146 14.71 -33.83 8.52
N PRO A 147 14.70 -33.54 7.21
CA PRO A 147 14.71 -34.58 6.19
C PRO A 147 15.97 -35.48 6.29
N PRO A 148 15.83 -36.79 6.01
CA PRO A 148 16.93 -37.72 6.14
C PRO A 148 18.07 -37.37 5.17
N ARG A 149 19.30 -37.33 5.69
CA ARG A 149 20.49 -37.04 4.90
C ARG A 149 20.73 -38.15 3.86
N PRO A 150 21.13 -37.80 2.63
CA PRO A 150 21.48 -38.80 1.63
C PRO A 150 22.70 -39.60 2.10
N ARG A 151 22.58 -40.93 2.11
CA ARG A 151 23.68 -41.85 2.39
C ARG A 151 24.70 -41.73 1.23
N ARG A 152 25.96 -41.49 1.58
CA ARG A 152 27.10 -41.61 0.68
C ARG A 152 27.38 -43.08 0.36
#